data_AF-A0A8H4NIJ2-F1
#
_entry.id   AF-A0A8H4NIJ2-F1
#
_cell.length_a   1.000
_cell.length_b   1.000
_cell.length_c   1.000
_cell.angle_alpha   90.00
_cell.angle_beta   90.00
_cell.angle_gamma   90.00
#
_symmetry.space_group_name_H-M   'P 1'
#
loop_
_entity.id
_entity.type
_entity.pdbx_description
1 polymer ?
#
loop_
_entity_poly.entity_id
_entity_poly.type
_entity_poly.pdbx_seq_one_letter_code
_entity_poly.pdbx_strand_id
1 'polypeptide(L)'
;MASASVPQPVESSSYKPRYIDIGINLTDPIFRGRYHGKERHPDDLDAIIGRAREVGCTKLIVTGSDLSNSRDALSLAKDYPGTIFGTVGIHPCSSSVFSEAGPSHESEHTTPCDPDPSTPVSEEHPPCPTKTEKLIADLTSLVTEAQASGQQNLVAMGEFGLDYDRLHYCSKNIQLHSFAAQLKVAASISPQLPLFLHSRAAHGDFVRLLKEAFGEKLEKLEKGGVVHSFTGTVEEMRELMSLGLYIGINGCSFKTVENCAVVKEVHLDRLMIETDGPWCEVRPSHEGYKYLIEKKEKPAPQSELNEAAVTPEPTQKPQKQTKRNQKKEPEVP
;
A
#
# COMPACT_ATOMS: atom_id res chain seq x y z
N MET A 1 23.72 -9.59 62.06
CA MET A 1 23.70 -8.50 61.06
C MET A 1 23.36 -9.13 59.71
N ALA A 2 22.18 -8.85 59.17
CA ALA A 2 21.75 -9.38 57.88
C ALA A 2 22.36 -8.53 56.76
N SER A 3 23.12 -9.17 55.86
CA SER A 3 23.67 -8.56 54.66
C SER A 3 22.52 -8.27 53.69
N ALA A 4 22.20 -6.98 53.50
CA ALA A 4 21.27 -6.55 52.48
C ALA A 4 21.91 -6.77 51.09
N SER A 5 21.32 -7.66 50.28
CA SER A 5 21.71 -7.85 48.89
C SER A 5 21.30 -6.63 48.08
N VAL A 6 22.29 -6.00 47.42
CA VAL A 6 22.08 -4.92 46.46
C VAL A 6 21.23 -5.43 45.29
N PRO A 7 20.11 -4.77 44.93
CA PRO A 7 19.34 -5.13 43.75
C PRO A 7 20.21 -4.95 42.50
N GLN A 8 20.35 -6.00 41.70
CA GLN A 8 20.97 -5.91 40.37
C GLN A 8 20.15 -4.94 39.50
N PRO A 9 20.79 -4.12 38.65
CA PRO A 9 20.08 -3.23 37.75
C PRO A 9 19.21 -4.06 36.79
N VAL A 10 17.92 -3.78 36.76
CA VAL A 10 17.02 -4.32 35.75
C VAL A 10 17.49 -3.73 34.42
N GLU A 11 18.08 -4.55 33.54
CA GLU A 11 18.37 -4.14 32.18
C GLU A 11 17.08 -3.56 31.58
N SER A 12 17.10 -2.28 31.24
CA SER A 12 15.97 -1.67 30.55
C SER A 12 15.81 -2.40 29.22
N SER A 13 14.78 -3.23 29.08
CA SER A 13 14.49 -3.85 27.80
C SER A 13 14.28 -2.71 26.80
N SER A 14 15.20 -2.57 25.84
CA SER A 14 15.09 -1.53 24.83
C SER A 14 13.80 -1.79 24.06
N TYR A 15 12.86 -0.85 24.06
CA TYR A 15 11.63 -0.96 23.29
C TYR A 15 11.97 -1.30 21.83
N LYS A 16 11.42 -2.41 21.33
CA LYS A 16 11.55 -2.80 19.93
C LYS A 16 10.23 -2.49 19.23
N PRO A 17 10.21 -1.51 18.30
CA PRO A 17 9.02 -1.22 17.52
C PRO A 17 8.54 -2.48 16.77
N ARG A 18 7.22 -2.59 16.62
CA ARG A 18 6.57 -3.63 15.82
C ARG A 18 5.66 -2.93 14.83
N TYR A 19 5.81 -3.26 13.56
CA TYR A 19 5.03 -2.67 12.48
C TYR A 19 4.21 -3.74 11.76
N ILE A 20 3.02 -3.31 11.34
CA ILE A 20 2.21 -3.97 10.33
C ILE A 20 2.10 -2.94 9.21
N ASP A 21 2.57 -3.29 8.03
CA ASP A 21 2.30 -2.50 6.84
C ASP A 21 0.93 -2.93 6.30
N ILE A 22 -0.07 -2.07 6.41
CA ILE A 22 -1.44 -2.43 6.02
C ILE A 22 -1.68 -2.38 4.50
N GLY A 23 -0.74 -1.83 3.73
CA GLY A 23 -0.89 -1.65 2.28
C GLY A 23 0.47 -1.65 1.60
N ILE A 24 0.84 -2.78 0.99
CA ILE A 24 2.06 -2.92 0.20
C ILE A 24 1.80 -3.76 -1.06
N ASN A 25 2.26 -3.30 -2.21
CA ASN A 25 1.93 -3.90 -3.50
C ASN A 25 2.98 -4.95 -3.91
N LEU A 26 3.27 -5.96 -3.07
CA LEU A 26 4.36 -6.93 -3.32
C LEU A 26 4.17 -7.81 -4.58
N THR A 27 2.97 -7.81 -5.16
CA THR A 27 2.69 -8.42 -6.46
C THR A 27 3.17 -7.58 -7.64
N ASP A 28 3.56 -6.31 -7.41
CA ASP A 28 4.11 -5.44 -8.44
C ASP A 28 5.42 -6.01 -9.02
N PRO A 29 5.58 -6.05 -10.35
CA PRO A 29 6.76 -6.59 -11.01
C PRO A 29 8.10 -5.94 -10.58
N ILE A 30 8.08 -4.70 -10.07
CA ILE A 30 9.27 -4.00 -9.58
C ILE A 30 9.96 -4.80 -8.46
N PHE A 31 9.19 -5.43 -7.57
CA PHE A 31 9.74 -6.25 -6.50
C PHE A 31 10.33 -7.59 -6.97
N ARG A 32 10.15 -7.91 -8.25
CA ARG A 32 10.75 -9.04 -8.96
C ARG A 32 11.80 -8.58 -9.98
N GLY A 33 12.24 -7.32 -9.89
CA GLY A 33 13.26 -6.73 -10.74
C GLY A 33 12.82 -6.37 -12.16
N ARG A 34 11.52 -6.28 -12.43
CA ARG A 34 10.97 -5.93 -13.75
C ARG A 34 10.39 -4.53 -13.74
N TYR A 35 10.87 -3.67 -14.63
CA TYR A 35 10.48 -2.27 -14.73
C TYR A 35 10.05 -1.99 -16.17
N HIS A 36 8.80 -1.55 -16.36
CA HIS A 36 8.22 -1.29 -17.68
C HIS A 36 8.42 -2.47 -18.66
N GLY A 37 8.12 -3.68 -18.20
CA GLY A 37 8.25 -4.92 -18.99
C GLY A 37 9.69 -5.41 -19.21
N LYS A 38 10.71 -4.77 -18.63
CA LYS A 38 12.13 -5.17 -18.79
C LYS A 38 12.72 -5.62 -17.47
N GLU A 39 13.39 -6.76 -17.48
CA GLU A 39 14.21 -7.20 -16.35
C GLU A 39 15.43 -6.27 -16.18
N ARG A 40 15.62 -5.74 -14.97
CA ARG A 40 16.70 -4.81 -14.60
C ARG A 40 17.66 -5.39 -13.58
N HIS A 41 17.17 -6.28 -12.73
CA HIS A 41 17.96 -7.04 -11.78
C HIS A 41 17.27 -8.38 -11.50
N PRO A 42 18.00 -9.36 -10.94
CA PRO A 42 17.38 -10.60 -10.47
C PRO A 42 16.29 -10.34 -9.43
N ASP A 43 15.39 -11.29 -9.30
CA ASP A 43 14.38 -11.30 -8.24
C ASP A 43 15.02 -11.19 -6.85
N ASP A 44 14.61 -10.17 -6.09
CA ASP A 44 15.11 -9.88 -4.75
C ASP A 44 13.99 -9.77 -3.69
N LEU A 45 12.81 -10.35 -3.95
CA LEU A 45 11.65 -10.26 -3.06
C LEU A 45 11.97 -10.78 -1.64
N ASP A 46 12.68 -11.89 -1.52
CA ASP A 46 13.11 -12.42 -0.21
C ASP A 46 13.98 -11.43 0.57
N ALA A 47 14.86 -10.71 -0.13
CA ALA A 47 15.71 -9.70 0.49
C ALA A 47 14.89 -8.47 0.92
N ILE A 48 13.88 -8.07 0.15
CA ILE A 48 12.94 -6.99 0.50
C ILE A 48 12.19 -7.36 1.79
N ILE A 49 11.62 -8.56 1.87
CA ILE A 49 10.91 -9.06 3.05
C ILE A 49 11.87 -9.18 4.25
N GLY A 50 13.11 -9.61 4.01
CA GLY A 50 14.17 -9.63 5.01
C GLY A 50 14.41 -8.25 5.64
N ARG A 51 14.58 -7.22 4.80
CA ARG A 51 14.77 -5.83 5.26
C ARG A 51 13.58 -5.31 6.07
N ALA A 52 12.34 -5.64 5.66
CA ALA A 52 11.15 -5.28 6.43
C ALA A 52 11.16 -5.91 7.83
N ARG A 53 11.50 -7.19 7.94
CA ARG A 53 11.60 -7.90 9.23
C ARG A 53 12.70 -7.33 10.13
N GLU A 54 13.83 -6.93 9.57
CA GLU A 54 14.95 -6.35 10.31
C GLU A 54 14.57 -5.05 11.05
N VAL A 55 13.68 -4.23 10.45
CA VAL A 55 13.17 -3.01 11.08
C VAL A 55 11.95 -3.25 11.98
N GLY A 56 11.52 -4.50 12.14
CA GLY A 56 10.38 -4.88 13.00
C GLY A 56 9.03 -4.87 12.29
N CYS A 57 9.00 -4.72 10.96
CA CYS A 57 7.79 -4.91 10.16
C CYS A 57 7.60 -6.41 9.90
N THR A 58 6.77 -7.04 10.74
CA THR A 58 6.61 -8.50 10.76
C THR A 58 5.35 -8.97 10.06
N LYS A 59 4.47 -8.04 9.67
CA LYS A 59 3.26 -8.32 8.88
C LYS A 59 3.15 -7.34 7.73
N LEU A 60 2.88 -7.88 6.55
CA LEU A 60 2.76 -7.16 5.30
C LEU A 60 1.42 -7.57 4.68
N ILE A 61 0.49 -6.63 4.55
CA ILE A 61 -0.80 -6.87 3.91
C ILE A 61 -0.67 -6.48 2.45
N VAL A 62 -0.72 -7.48 1.57
CA VAL A 62 -0.58 -7.32 0.14
C VAL A 62 -1.92 -7.00 -0.47
N THR A 63 -1.97 -5.85 -1.12
CA THR A 63 -3.19 -5.30 -1.71
C THR A 63 -3.58 -6.09 -2.95
N GLY A 64 -4.83 -6.55 -3.00
CA GLY A 64 -5.47 -7.10 -4.19
C GLY A 64 -6.28 -6.02 -4.92
N SER A 65 -5.96 -5.74 -6.18
CA SER A 65 -6.58 -4.66 -6.98
C SER A 65 -7.57 -5.14 -8.06
N ASP A 66 -7.58 -6.43 -8.37
CA ASP A 66 -8.48 -7.12 -9.30
C ASP A 66 -8.49 -8.63 -8.98
N LEU A 67 -9.22 -9.49 -9.71
CA LEU A 67 -9.32 -10.91 -9.34
C LEU A 67 -8.02 -11.68 -9.55
N SER A 68 -7.26 -11.38 -10.60
CA SER A 68 -5.93 -11.95 -10.85
C SER A 68 -4.95 -11.52 -9.75
N ASN A 69 -4.81 -10.21 -9.53
CA ASN A 69 -3.93 -9.65 -8.53
C ASN A 69 -4.28 -10.13 -7.12
N SER A 70 -5.58 -10.26 -6.81
CA SER A 70 -6.04 -10.84 -5.55
C SER A 70 -5.63 -12.31 -5.39
N ARG A 71 -5.64 -13.11 -6.48
CA ARG A 71 -5.13 -14.49 -6.45
C ARG A 71 -3.63 -14.51 -6.22
N ASP A 72 -2.89 -13.62 -6.86
CA ASP A 72 -1.45 -13.50 -6.69
C ASP A 72 -1.10 -13.09 -5.25
N ALA A 73 -1.83 -12.13 -4.66
CA ALA A 73 -1.68 -11.72 -3.26
C ALA A 73 -1.93 -12.90 -2.30
N LEU A 74 -3.00 -13.66 -2.52
CA LEU A 74 -3.31 -14.85 -1.71
C LEU A 74 -2.31 -15.99 -1.92
N SER A 75 -1.77 -16.15 -3.13
CA SER A 75 -0.70 -17.11 -3.42
C SER A 75 0.59 -16.72 -2.69
N LEU A 76 0.97 -15.45 -2.76
CA LEU A 76 2.14 -14.93 -2.07
C LEU A 76 2.01 -15.06 -0.55
N ALA A 77 0.82 -14.86 0.01
CA ALA A 77 0.56 -15.10 1.42
C ALA A 77 0.79 -16.57 1.84
N LYS A 78 0.54 -17.54 0.95
CA LYS A 78 0.84 -18.97 1.21
C LYS A 78 2.34 -19.26 1.22
N ASP A 79 3.11 -18.55 0.42
CA ASP A 79 4.57 -18.71 0.35
C ASP A 79 5.27 -18.15 1.61
N TYR A 80 4.67 -17.16 2.28
CA TYR A 80 5.22 -16.50 3.47
C TYR A 80 4.27 -16.53 4.68
N PRO A 81 3.92 -17.72 5.20
CA PRO A 81 2.92 -17.87 6.24
C PRO A 81 3.27 -17.08 7.51
N GLY A 82 2.27 -16.38 8.05
CA GLY A 82 2.40 -15.55 9.26
C GLY A 82 3.09 -14.19 9.05
N THR A 83 3.65 -13.95 7.86
CA THR A 83 4.31 -12.69 7.48
C THR A 83 3.50 -11.93 6.44
N ILE A 84 3.10 -12.58 5.36
CA ILE A 84 2.31 -11.97 4.30
C ILE A 84 0.84 -12.38 4.45
N PHE A 85 -0.02 -11.39 4.27
CA PHE A 85 -1.46 -11.52 4.21
C PHE A 85 -1.94 -10.85 2.92
N GLY A 86 -3.16 -11.13 2.48
CA GLY A 86 -3.72 -10.56 1.27
C GLY A 86 -5.09 -9.94 1.49
N THR A 87 -5.45 -9.01 0.62
CA THR A 87 -6.81 -8.51 0.47
C THR A 87 -7.41 -9.01 -0.84
N VAL A 88 -8.74 -8.95 -0.95
CA VAL A 88 -9.48 -9.33 -2.17
C VAL A 88 -10.48 -8.24 -2.53
N GLY A 89 -10.35 -7.65 -3.72
CA GLY A 89 -11.20 -6.56 -4.19
C GLY A 89 -10.92 -6.18 -5.64
N ILE A 90 -11.74 -5.28 -6.17
CA ILE A 90 -11.54 -4.66 -7.49
C ILE A 90 -11.46 -3.15 -7.29
N HIS A 91 -10.26 -2.61 -7.56
CA HIS A 91 -9.91 -1.21 -7.42
C HIS A 91 -10.67 -0.33 -8.43
N PRO A 92 -11.02 0.93 -8.11
CA PRO A 92 -11.70 1.86 -9.03
C PRO A 92 -11.08 1.95 -10.43
N CYS A 93 -9.74 1.97 -10.56
CA CYS A 93 -9.09 1.98 -11.88
C CYS A 93 -9.29 0.67 -12.68
N SER A 94 -9.50 -0.45 -11.99
CA SER A 94 -9.74 -1.77 -12.60
C SER A 94 -11.24 -2.03 -12.82
N SER A 95 -12.13 -1.16 -12.33
CA SER A 95 -13.59 -1.35 -12.42
C SER A 95 -14.15 -1.24 -13.84
N SER A 96 -13.37 -0.84 -14.85
CA SER A 96 -13.83 -0.74 -16.24
C SER A 96 -14.38 -2.08 -16.78
N VAL A 97 -13.95 -3.21 -16.22
CA VAL A 97 -14.48 -4.56 -16.51
C VAL A 97 -15.98 -4.73 -16.23
N PHE A 98 -16.57 -3.87 -15.39
CA PHE A 98 -18.02 -3.87 -15.14
C PHE A 98 -18.83 -3.24 -16.29
N SER A 99 -18.20 -2.48 -17.19
CA SER A 99 -18.88 -1.79 -18.29
C SER A 99 -19.15 -2.71 -19.50
N GLU A 100 -20.11 -2.35 -20.35
CA GLU A 100 -20.39 -3.08 -21.61
C GLU A 100 -19.17 -3.11 -22.54
N ALA A 101 -18.53 -1.96 -22.73
CA ALA A 101 -17.34 -1.81 -23.58
C ALA A 101 -16.03 -2.24 -22.89
N GLY A 102 -16.06 -2.53 -21.60
CA GLY A 102 -14.90 -2.95 -20.83
C GLY A 102 -14.30 -4.25 -21.36
N PRO A 103 -12.98 -4.46 -21.20
CA PRO A 103 -12.32 -5.66 -21.68
C PRO A 103 -13.00 -6.91 -21.11
N SER A 104 -13.16 -7.93 -21.96
CA SER A 104 -13.77 -9.22 -21.59
C SER A 104 -12.85 -10.09 -20.73
N HIS A 105 -11.57 -9.75 -20.67
CA HIS A 105 -10.54 -10.41 -19.88
C HIS A 105 -9.67 -9.39 -19.18
N GLU A 106 -9.24 -9.72 -17.96
CA GLU A 106 -8.18 -9.04 -17.20
C GLU A 106 -6.89 -9.09 -18.03
N SER A 107 -6.66 -8.08 -18.88
CA SER A 107 -5.37 -7.98 -19.57
C SER A 107 -4.32 -7.53 -18.56
N GLU A 108 -3.12 -8.13 -18.67
CA GLU A 108 -1.90 -7.92 -17.90
C GLU A 108 -1.79 -6.54 -17.21
N HIS A 109 -1.31 -6.56 -15.97
CA HIS A 109 -1.24 -5.50 -14.94
C HIS A 109 -0.80 -4.07 -15.31
N THR A 110 -0.61 -3.75 -16.59
CA THR A 110 -0.36 -2.41 -17.10
C THR A 110 -0.78 -2.38 -18.56
N THR A 111 -1.62 -1.41 -18.95
CA THR A 111 -1.76 -1.07 -20.37
C THR A 111 -0.37 -0.65 -20.91
N PRO A 112 0.00 -0.98 -22.16
CA PRO A 112 1.36 -0.71 -22.69
C PRO A 112 1.77 0.77 -22.66
N CYS A 113 0.79 1.66 -22.60
CA CYS A 113 0.94 3.08 -22.31
C CYS A 113 -0.19 3.48 -21.36
N ASP A 114 0.14 4.24 -20.31
CA ASP A 114 -0.86 4.86 -19.46
C ASP A 114 -1.75 5.81 -20.30
N PRO A 115 -3.08 5.74 -20.13
CA PRO A 115 -3.98 6.67 -20.79
C PRO A 115 -3.70 8.11 -20.33
N ASP A 116 -3.93 9.07 -21.22
CA ASP A 116 -3.71 10.49 -20.92
C ASP A 116 -4.53 10.91 -19.69
N PRO A 117 -3.88 11.33 -18.59
CA PRO A 117 -4.56 11.65 -17.35
C PRO A 117 -5.51 12.84 -17.47
N SER A 118 -5.35 13.69 -18.49
CA SER A 118 -6.21 14.85 -18.76
C SER A 118 -7.48 14.51 -19.54
N THR A 119 -7.62 13.28 -20.02
CA THR A 119 -8.74 12.84 -20.86
C THR A 119 -9.55 11.73 -20.16
N PRO A 120 -10.69 12.06 -19.53
CA PRO A 120 -11.56 11.06 -18.90
C PRO A 120 -12.14 10.05 -19.91
N VAL A 121 -12.39 8.82 -19.44
CA VAL A 121 -13.14 7.81 -20.21
C VAL A 121 -14.58 8.29 -20.41
N SER A 122 -15.14 7.97 -21.58
CA SER A 122 -16.55 8.27 -21.90
C SER A 122 -17.52 7.65 -20.87
N GLU A 123 -18.54 8.43 -20.48
CA GLU A 123 -19.65 7.97 -19.64
C GLU A 123 -20.75 7.25 -20.45
N GLU A 124 -20.58 7.09 -21.77
CA GLU A 124 -21.59 6.50 -22.67
C GLU A 124 -21.71 4.97 -22.55
N HIS A 125 -20.78 4.31 -21.85
CA HIS A 125 -20.78 2.87 -21.67
C HIS A 125 -21.34 2.50 -20.28
N PRO A 126 -22.61 2.08 -20.18
CA PRO A 126 -23.21 1.76 -18.90
C PRO A 126 -22.65 0.47 -18.28
N PRO A 127 -22.90 0.23 -16.99
CA PRO A 127 -22.63 -1.06 -16.37
C PRO A 127 -23.38 -2.19 -17.07
N CYS A 128 -22.69 -3.32 -17.31
CA CYS A 128 -23.27 -4.51 -17.90
C CYS A 128 -23.78 -5.44 -16.78
N PRO A 129 -25.09 -5.75 -16.70
CA PRO A 129 -25.65 -6.61 -15.66
C PRO A 129 -25.04 -8.01 -15.64
N THR A 130 -24.90 -8.66 -16.80
CA THR A 130 -24.35 -10.01 -16.90
C THR A 130 -22.88 -10.09 -16.49
N LYS A 131 -22.05 -9.10 -16.88
CA LYS A 131 -20.66 -9.03 -16.41
C LYS A 131 -20.61 -8.77 -14.91
N THR A 132 -21.46 -7.88 -14.40
CA THR A 132 -21.55 -7.58 -12.96
C THR A 132 -21.87 -8.84 -12.16
N GLU A 133 -22.91 -9.58 -12.54
CA GLU A 133 -23.31 -10.82 -11.87
C GLU A 133 -22.16 -11.83 -11.83
N LYS A 134 -21.48 -12.03 -12.97
CA LYS A 134 -20.33 -12.94 -13.06
C LYS A 134 -19.17 -12.48 -12.16
N LEU A 135 -18.76 -11.22 -12.26
CA LEU A 135 -17.64 -10.68 -11.48
C LEU A 135 -17.92 -10.76 -9.98
N ILE A 136 -19.15 -10.48 -9.56
CA ILE A 136 -19.57 -10.57 -8.17
C ILE A 136 -19.60 -12.03 -7.70
N ALA A 137 -20.04 -12.97 -8.53
CA ALA A 137 -19.96 -14.39 -8.23
C ALA A 137 -18.50 -14.87 -8.08
N ASP A 138 -17.63 -14.49 -9.01
CA ASP A 138 -16.21 -14.85 -9.01
C ASP A 138 -15.48 -14.26 -7.78
N LEU A 139 -15.78 -13.00 -7.42
CA LEU A 139 -15.26 -12.34 -6.22
C LEU A 139 -15.74 -13.03 -4.94
N THR A 140 -17.03 -13.32 -4.86
CA THR A 140 -17.64 -14.00 -3.70
C THR A 140 -17.06 -15.41 -3.52
N SER A 141 -16.85 -16.15 -4.62
CA SER A 141 -16.21 -17.48 -4.59
C SER A 141 -14.79 -17.37 -4.05
N LEU A 142 -13.98 -16.43 -4.57
CA LEU A 142 -12.61 -16.24 -4.11
C LEU A 142 -12.52 -15.95 -2.60
N VAL A 143 -13.36 -15.02 -2.11
CA VAL A 143 -13.41 -14.68 -0.68
C VAL A 143 -13.80 -15.90 0.16
N THR A 144 -14.86 -16.59 -0.24
CA THR A 144 -15.40 -17.73 0.51
C THR A 144 -14.42 -18.90 0.55
N GLU A 145 -13.78 -19.22 -0.58
CA GLU A 145 -12.74 -20.26 -0.68
C GLU A 145 -11.52 -19.91 0.18
N ALA A 146 -11.08 -18.65 0.15
CA ALA A 146 -9.96 -18.19 0.97
C ALA A 146 -10.27 -18.27 2.47
N GLN A 147 -11.48 -17.90 2.90
CA GLN A 147 -11.93 -18.05 4.29
C GLN A 147 -12.03 -19.54 4.70
N ALA A 148 -12.55 -20.39 3.82
CA ALA A 148 -12.71 -21.83 4.08
C ALA A 148 -11.39 -22.60 4.11
N SER A 149 -10.32 -22.08 3.50
CA SER A 149 -9.00 -22.72 3.48
C SER A 149 -8.36 -22.91 4.87
N GLY A 150 -8.82 -22.15 5.88
CA GLY A 150 -8.26 -22.16 7.23
C GLY A 150 -6.88 -21.51 7.36
N GLN A 151 -6.26 -21.05 6.27
CA GLN A 151 -4.89 -20.53 6.26
C GLN A 151 -4.75 -19.11 6.85
N GLN A 152 -5.85 -18.43 7.20
CA GLN A 152 -5.89 -17.04 7.71
C GLN A 152 -5.10 -16.03 6.86
N ASN A 153 -4.93 -16.32 5.57
CA ASN A 153 -4.17 -15.48 4.63
C ASN A 153 -4.97 -14.29 4.12
N LEU A 154 -6.30 -14.43 3.99
CA LEU A 154 -7.20 -13.33 3.64
C LEU A 154 -7.60 -12.57 4.91
N VAL A 155 -7.30 -11.27 4.96
CA VAL A 155 -7.52 -10.45 6.17
C VAL A 155 -8.49 -9.29 5.98
N ALA A 156 -8.72 -8.84 4.75
CA ALA A 156 -9.65 -7.76 4.44
C ALA A 156 -10.27 -7.91 3.05
N MET A 157 -11.45 -7.33 2.86
CA MET A 157 -12.03 -7.15 1.53
C MET A 157 -11.67 -5.75 1.04
N GLY A 158 -11.08 -5.67 -0.15
CA GLY A 158 -10.40 -4.48 -0.68
C GLY A 158 -9.20 -4.90 -1.53
N GLU A 159 -8.60 -4.01 -2.30
CA GLU A 159 -8.89 -2.59 -2.37
C GLU A 159 -10.08 -2.31 -3.29
N PHE A 160 -11.05 -1.53 -2.80
CA PHE A 160 -12.14 -1.01 -3.62
C PHE A 160 -12.65 0.32 -3.05
N GLY A 161 -13.30 1.11 -3.90
CA GLY A 161 -13.75 2.45 -3.53
C GLY A 161 -13.85 3.36 -4.75
N LEU A 162 -13.46 4.62 -4.62
CA LEU A 162 -13.60 5.65 -5.66
C LEU A 162 -12.32 6.49 -5.82
N ASP A 163 -11.88 6.68 -7.06
CA ASP A 163 -10.75 7.56 -7.41
C ASP A 163 -11.16 8.50 -8.57
N TYR A 164 -11.51 9.75 -8.23
CA TYR A 164 -11.91 10.77 -9.21
C TYR A 164 -10.71 11.50 -9.84
N ASP A 165 -9.49 11.25 -9.40
CA ASP A 165 -8.27 11.71 -10.08
C ASP A 165 -7.82 10.71 -11.16
N ARG A 166 -8.53 9.59 -11.34
CA ARG A 166 -8.20 8.50 -12.26
C ARG A 166 -9.33 8.16 -13.24
N LEU A 167 -10.15 9.15 -13.58
CA LEU A 167 -11.26 8.97 -14.52
C LEU A 167 -10.84 8.58 -15.96
N HIS A 168 -9.56 8.71 -16.30
CA HIS A 168 -8.95 8.22 -17.54
C HIS A 168 -8.76 6.69 -17.58
N TYR A 169 -8.84 6.00 -16.43
CA TYR A 169 -8.86 4.54 -16.38
C TYR A 169 -10.29 3.98 -16.33
N CYS A 170 -11.19 4.65 -15.59
CA CYS A 170 -12.54 4.16 -15.37
C CYS A 170 -13.49 5.34 -15.10
N SER A 171 -14.63 5.36 -15.81
CA SER A 171 -15.63 6.43 -15.68
C SER A 171 -16.24 6.48 -14.28
N LYS A 172 -16.74 7.65 -13.88
CA LYS A 172 -17.31 7.84 -12.54
C LYS A 172 -18.52 6.93 -12.33
N ASN A 173 -19.38 6.77 -13.33
CA ASN A 173 -20.55 5.89 -13.26
C ASN A 173 -20.14 4.44 -12.96
N ILE A 174 -19.14 3.93 -13.66
CA ILE A 174 -18.66 2.56 -13.47
C ILE A 174 -18.00 2.37 -12.10
N GLN A 175 -17.22 3.33 -11.62
CA GLN A 175 -16.66 3.28 -10.27
C GLN A 175 -17.75 3.23 -9.19
N LEU A 176 -18.77 4.09 -9.30
CA LEU A 176 -19.92 4.10 -8.37
C LEU A 176 -20.65 2.75 -8.35
N HIS A 177 -20.91 2.19 -9.53
CA HIS A 177 -21.56 0.88 -9.67
C HIS A 177 -20.71 -0.24 -9.06
N SER A 178 -19.43 -0.29 -9.40
CA SER A 178 -18.50 -1.31 -8.89
C SER A 178 -18.36 -1.24 -7.37
N PHE A 179 -18.22 -0.03 -6.82
CA PHE A 179 -18.13 0.16 -5.37
C PHE A 179 -19.41 -0.31 -4.67
N ALA A 180 -20.58 0.12 -5.14
CA ALA A 180 -21.87 -0.30 -4.58
C ALA A 180 -22.07 -1.83 -4.67
N ALA A 181 -21.64 -2.46 -5.75
CA ALA A 181 -21.74 -3.91 -5.93
C ALA A 181 -20.84 -4.68 -4.95
N GLN A 182 -19.60 -4.21 -4.75
CA GLN A 182 -18.65 -4.84 -3.81
C GLN A 182 -19.06 -4.62 -2.35
N LEU A 183 -19.63 -3.46 -1.99
CA LEU A 183 -20.20 -3.22 -0.67
C LEU A 183 -21.32 -4.21 -0.33
N LYS A 184 -22.15 -4.59 -1.31
CA LYS A 184 -23.20 -5.62 -1.13
C LYS A 184 -22.60 -7.00 -0.85
N VAL A 185 -21.48 -7.34 -1.48
CA VAL A 185 -20.75 -8.59 -1.18
C VAL A 185 -20.17 -8.54 0.22
N ALA A 186 -19.50 -7.45 0.59
CA ALA A 186 -18.97 -7.26 1.94
C ALA A 186 -20.04 -7.38 3.03
N ALA A 187 -21.26 -6.88 2.76
CA ALA A 187 -22.39 -6.97 3.68
C ALA A 187 -23.02 -8.38 3.74
N SER A 188 -22.81 -9.25 2.74
CA SER A 188 -23.43 -10.57 2.66
C SER A 188 -22.52 -11.71 3.12
N ILE A 189 -21.21 -11.54 3.11
CA ILE A 189 -20.25 -12.56 3.56
C ILE A 189 -20.27 -12.75 5.09
N SER A 190 -20.15 -14.00 5.53
CA SER A 190 -20.09 -14.36 6.96
C SER A 190 -19.00 -15.40 7.21
N PRO A 191 -18.03 -15.15 8.13
CA PRO A 191 -17.91 -13.92 8.92
C PRO A 191 -17.53 -12.72 8.05
N GLN A 192 -18.05 -11.54 8.41
CA GLN A 192 -17.66 -10.28 7.76
C GLN A 192 -16.14 -10.08 7.89
N LEU A 193 -15.51 -9.56 6.84
CA LEU A 193 -14.12 -9.09 6.84
C LEU A 193 -14.08 -7.57 7.02
N PRO A 194 -13.03 -7.02 7.67
CA PRO A 194 -12.81 -5.59 7.66
C PRO A 194 -12.58 -5.10 6.22
N LEU A 195 -12.90 -3.83 5.96
CA LEU A 195 -12.75 -3.23 4.63
C LEU A 195 -11.42 -2.49 4.49
N PHE A 196 -10.78 -2.65 3.33
CA PHE A 196 -9.63 -1.87 2.89
C PHE A 196 -10.07 -0.96 1.73
N LEU A 197 -10.33 0.31 2.05
CA LEU A 197 -11.15 1.21 1.24
C LEU A 197 -10.35 2.34 0.60
N HIS A 198 -10.51 2.51 -0.71
CA HIS A 198 -9.88 3.59 -1.47
C HIS A 198 -10.80 4.81 -1.59
N SER A 199 -10.29 6.01 -1.32
CA SER A 199 -11.02 7.25 -1.59
C SER A 199 -10.07 8.36 -2.02
N ARG A 200 -10.29 8.90 -3.22
CA ARG A 200 -9.57 10.07 -3.74
C ARG A 200 -10.51 11.00 -4.48
N ALA A 201 -10.54 12.26 -4.05
CA ALA A 201 -11.39 13.32 -4.60
C ALA A 201 -12.90 12.95 -4.72
N ALA A 202 -13.36 11.98 -3.92
CA ALA A 202 -14.67 11.33 -4.08
C ALA A 202 -15.47 11.20 -2.77
N HIS A 203 -15.09 11.93 -1.72
CA HIS A 203 -15.58 11.74 -0.34
C HIS A 203 -17.11 11.70 -0.21
N GLY A 204 -17.83 12.65 -0.82
CA GLY A 204 -19.29 12.73 -0.69
C GLY A 204 -20.02 11.48 -1.21
N ASP A 205 -19.65 11.01 -2.40
CA ASP A 205 -20.22 9.78 -2.98
C ASP A 205 -19.73 8.53 -2.24
N PHE A 206 -18.48 8.54 -1.77
CA PHE A 206 -17.89 7.45 -1.00
C PHE A 206 -18.64 7.20 0.32
N VAL A 207 -18.84 8.25 1.13
CA VAL A 207 -19.57 8.16 2.40
C VAL A 207 -21.04 7.80 2.18
N ARG A 208 -21.68 8.38 1.16
CA ARG A 208 -23.07 8.07 0.83
C ARG A 208 -23.25 6.57 0.56
N LEU A 209 -22.42 5.97 -0.28
CA LEU A 209 -22.51 4.54 -0.61
C LEU A 209 -22.22 3.63 0.59
N LEU A 210 -21.27 4.00 1.46
CA LEU A 210 -21.03 3.27 2.71
C LEU A 210 -22.26 3.29 3.63
N LYS A 211 -22.90 4.46 3.79
CA LYS A 211 -24.12 4.60 4.60
C LYS A 211 -25.30 3.81 4.02
N GLU A 212 -25.46 3.83 2.69
CA GLU A 212 -26.48 3.03 2.00
C GLU A 212 -26.28 1.51 2.25
N ALA A 213 -25.03 1.04 2.27
CA ALA A 213 -24.70 -0.38 2.50
C ALA A 213 -24.81 -0.79 3.97
N PHE A 214 -24.25 0.01 4.90
CA PHE A 214 -24.02 -0.41 6.28
C PHE A 214 -24.82 0.38 7.33
N GLY A 215 -25.64 1.34 6.92
CA GLY A 215 -26.43 2.21 7.81
C GLY A 215 -25.75 3.55 8.09
N GLU A 216 -26.51 4.51 8.63
CA GLU A 216 -26.08 5.91 8.82
C GLU A 216 -24.82 6.06 9.67
N LYS A 217 -24.57 5.10 10.58
CA LYS A 217 -23.39 5.07 11.45
C LYS A 217 -22.52 3.85 11.20
N LEU A 218 -22.67 3.22 10.03
CA LEU A 218 -22.01 1.98 9.65
C LEU A 218 -22.25 0.85 10.66
N GLU A 219 -23.40 0.83 11.33
CA GLU A 219 -23.69 -0.11 12.40
C GLU A 219 -23.72 -1.58 11.98
N LYS A 220 -23.87 -1.85 10.67
CA LYS A 220 -23.77 -3.20 10.08
C LYS A 220 -22.34 -3.59 9.70
N LEU A 221 -21.38 -2.66 9.82
CA LEU A 221 -19.97 -2.91 9.55
C LEU A 221 -19.25 -3.37 10.84
N GLU A 222 -19.56 -4.60 11.26
CA GLU A 222 -19.09 -5.22 12.50
C GLU A 222 -17.56 -5.26 12.67
N LYS A 223 -16.81 -5.47 11.59
CA LYS A 223 -15.33 -5.53 11.62
C LYS A 223 -14.66 -4.18 11.38
N GLY A 224 -15.44 -3.14 11.07
CA GLY A 224 -14.91 -1.84 10.68
C GLY A 224 -14.20 -1.84 9.33
N GLY A 225 -13.39 -0.82 9.11
CA GLY A 225 -12.58 -0.69 7.91
C GLY A 225 -11.58 0.44 8.04
N VAL A 226 -10.64 0.50 7.10
CA VAL A 226 -9.64 1.55 6.99
C VAL A 226 -9.79 2.24 5.64
N VAL A 227 -9.78 3.57 5.64
CA VAL A 227 -9.57 4.37 4.43
C VAL A 227 -8.07 4.52 4.27
N HIS A 228 -7.50 3.73 3.36
CA HIS A 228 -6.05 3.64 3.20
C HIS A 228 -5.49 4.82 2.39
N SER A 229 -4.19 5.06 2.49
CA SER A 229 -3.46 6.09 1.71
C SER A 229 -4.13 7.48 1.78
N PHE A 230 -4.59 7.89 2.97
CA PHE A 230 -5.43 9.07 3.13
C PHE A 230 -4.67 10.35 2.79
N THR A 231 -5.25 11.15 1.89
CA THR A 231 -4.69 12.44 1.41
C THR A 231 -5.73 13.56 1.35
N GLY A 232 -6.92 13.32 1.92
CA GLY A 232 -8.03 14.28 1.95
C GLY A 232 -7.86 15.39 2.99
N THR A 233 -8.94 16.13 3.21
CA THR A 233 -9.02 17.27 4.13
C THR A 233 -9.24 16.85 5.58
N VAL A 234 -9.09 17.80 6.52
CA VAL A 234 -9.34 17.57 7.95
C VAL A 234 -10.81 17.25 8.20
N GLU A 235 -11.72 17.91 7.46
CA GLU A 235 -13.17 17.73 7.56
C GLU A 235 -13.58 16.32 7.13
N GLU A 236 -13.07 15.86 5.99
CA GLU A 236 -13.30 14.52 5.47
C GLU A 236 -12.77 13.46 6.45
N MET A 237 -11.54 13.65 6.96
CA MET A 237 -10.91 12.77 7.94
C MET A 237 -11.74 12.65 9.22
N ARG A 238 -12.22 13.78 9.77
CA ARG A 238 -13.06 13.80 10.96
C ARG A 238 -14.39 13.10 10.74
N GLU A 239 -15.03 13.27 9.57
CA GLU A 239 -16.25 12.54 9.24
C GLU A 239 -15.99 11.03 9.21
N LEU A 240 -14.93 10.56 8.54
CA LEU A 240 -14.58 9.15 8.46
C LEU A 240 -14.32 8.54 9.85
N MET A 241 -13.57 9.22 10.72
CA MET A 241 -13.36 8.77 12.10
C MET A 241 -14.66 8.76 12.92
N SER A 242 -15.56 9.73 12.69
CA SER A 242 -16.87 9.78 13.37
C SER A 242 -17.78 8.60 13.00
N LEU A 243 -17.61 8.06 11.79
CA LEU A 243 -18.27 6.83 11.33
C LEU A 243 -17.61 5.56 11.89
N GLY A 244 -16.50 5.68 12.61
CA GLY A 244 -15.77 4.56 13.20
C GLY A 244 -14.68 3.95 12.31
N LEU A 245 -14.39 4.55 11.15
CA LEU A 245 -13.33 4.08 10.26
C LEU A 245 -11.94 4.50 10.76
N TYR A 246 -10.95 3.67 10.42
CA TYR A 246 -9.53 3.98 10.61
C TYR A 246 -8.99 4.77 9.41
N ILE A 247 -7.90 5.49 9.64
CA ILE A 247 -7.21 6.31 8.64
C ILE A 247 -5.80 5.74 8.42
N GLY A 248 -5.55 5.27 7.19
CA GLY A 248 -4.25 4.76 6.76
C GLY A 248 -3.33 5.89 6.30
N ILE A 249 -2.11 5.94 6.83
CA ILE A 249 -1.13 7.00 6.61
C ILE A 249 0.14 6.41 5.99
N ASN A 250 0.60 7.00 4.87
CA ASN A 250 1.86 6.66 4.21
C ASN A 250 2.62 7.92 3.77
N GLY A 251 3.69 7.76 2.97
CA GLY A 251 4.48 8.88 2.50
C GLY A 251 3.74 9.87 1.59
N CYS A 252 2.65 9.45 0.93
CA CYS A 252 1.77 10.35 0.19
C CYS A 252 0.96 11.27 1.13
N SER A 253 0.61 10.80 2.33
CA SER A 253 -0.04 11.59 3.40
C SER A 253 0.86 12.67 4.02
N PHE A 254 2.13 12.75 3.61
CA PHE A 254 3.10 13.74 4.10
C PHE A 254 3.67 14.65 3.00
N LYS A 255 3.03 14.70 1.83
CA LYS A 255 3.52 15.49 0.69
C LYS A 255 3.51 17.00 0.96
N THR A 256 2.38 17.54 1.43
CA THR A 256 2.22 18.99 1.63
C THR A 256 2.09 19.38 3.10
N VAL A 257 2.14 20.69 3.37
CA VAL A 257 1.89 21.29 4.69
C VAL A 257 0.50 20.92 5.19
N GLU A 258 -0.49 20.99 4.29
CA GLU A 258 -1.89 20.67 4.55
C GLU A 258 -2.05 19.19 4.89
N ASN A 259 -1.42 18.28 4.12
CA ASN A 259 -1.46 16.85 4.46
C ASN A 259 -0.82 16.58 5.83
N CYS A 260 0.33 17.19 6.14
CA CYS A 260 0.95 17.05 7.45
C CYS A 260 0.08 17.61 8.60
N ALA A 261 -0.70 18.67 8.35
CA ALA A 261 -1.65 19.21 9.32
C ALA A 261 -2.80 18.23 9.59
N VAL A 262 -3.32 17.57 8.53
CA VAL A 262 -4.32 16.51 8.66
C VAL A 262 -3.79 15.35 9.50
N VAL A 263 -2.58 14.86 9.23
CA VAL A 263 -2.00 13.72 9.98
C VAL A 263 -1.92 14.00 11.49
N LYS A 264 -1.64 15.24 11.89
CA LYS A 264 -1.59 15.64 13.31
C LYS A 264 -2.93 15.54 14.02
N GLU A 265 -4.03 15.64 13.29
CA GLU A 265 -5.39 15.60 13.82
C GLU A 265 -5.96 14.18 13.90
N VAL A 266 -5.32 13.19 13.28
CA VAL A 266 -5.76 11.78 13.33
C VAL A 266 -5.53 11.25 14.74
N HIS A 267 -6.58 10.71 15.36
CA HIS A 267 -6.46 10.12 16.69
C HIS A 267 -5.62 8.84 16.65
N LEU A 268 -4.72 8.65 17.63
CA LEU A 268 -3.82 7.50 17.67
C LEU A 268 -4.55 6.14 17.75
N ASP A 269 -5.77 6.10 18.27
CA ASP A 269 -6.62 4.91 18.32
C ASP A 269 -7.42 4.66 17.02
N ARG A 270 -7.22 5.51 16.00
CA ARG A 270 -7.79 5.39 14.65
C ARG A 270 -6.74 5.46 13.54
N LEU A 271 -5.47 5.62 13.89
CA LEU A 271 -4.37 5.70 12.94
C LEU A 271 -3.84 4.31 12.59
N MET A 272 -3.67 4.05 11.30
CA MET A 272 -2.89 2.93 10.77
C MET A 272 -1.76 3.46 9.89
N ILE A 273 -0.70 2.67 9.70
CA ILE A 273 0.44 3.05 8.88
C ILE A 273 0.64 2.05 7.74
N GLU A 274 1.09 2.55 6.61
CA GLU A 274 1.41 1.76 5.43
C GLU A 274 2.54 2.40 4.63
N THR A 275 3.12 1.65 3.70
CA THR A 275 4.11 2.19 2.75
C THR A 275 3.50 2.55 1.41
N ASP A 276 2.51 1.77 0.96
CA ASP A 276 2.01 1.75 -0.43
C ASP A 276 3.15 1.48 -1.43
N GLY A 277 4.19 0.76 -1.00
CA GLY A 277 5.33 0.41 -1.84
C GLY A 277 4.89 -0.36 -3.09
N PRO A 278 5.50 -0.13 -4.28
CA PRO A 278 6.72 0.63 -4.52
C PRO A 278 6.51 2.15 -4.63
N TRP A 279 5.30 2.63 -4.36
CA TRP A 279 4.93 4.04 -4.45
C TRP A 279 5.23 4.81 -3.16
N CYS A 280 4.77 6.06 -3.11
CA CYS A 280 4.74 6.91 -1.93
C CYS A 280 6.05 7.07 -1.14
N GLU A 281 7.21 6.92 -1.79
CA GLU A 281 8.50 7.31 -1.23
C GLU A 281 8.45 8.75 -0.68
N VAL A 282 8.91 8.95 0.56
CA VAL A 282 9.06 10.30 1.14
C VAL A 282 10.27 10.98 0.50
N ARG A 283 10.04 11.97 -0.37
CA ARG A 283 11.09 12.66 -1.13
C ARG A 283 11.56 13.94 -0.44
N PRO A 284 12.79 14.45 -0.73
CA PRO A 284 13.28 15.73 -0.21
C PRO A 284 12.38 16.93 -0.45
N SER A 285 11.55 16.90 -1.50
CA SER A 285 10.57 17.93 -1.82
C SER A 285 9.29 17.87 -0.98
N HIS A 286 9.05 16.79 -0.24
CA HIS A 286 7.87 16.64 0.60
C HIS A 286 8.04 17.37 1.93
N GLU A 287 6.96 17.95 2.43
CA GLU A 287 6.94 18.59 3.75
C GLU A 287 7.36 17.62 4.87
N GLY A 288 6.94 16.36 4.78
CA GLY A 288 7.25 15.32 5.75
C GLY A 288 8.74 14.98 5.87
N TYR A 289 9.55 15.29 4.85
CA TYR A 289 10.95 14.88 4.78
C TYR A 289 11.77 15.39 5.96
N LYS A 290 11.45 16.59 6.47
CA LYS A 290 12.15 17.21 7.61
C LYS A 290 12.00 16.44 8.93
N TYR A 291 11.08 15.48 9.01
CA TYR A 291 10.84 14.65 10.18
C TYR A 291 11.52 13.27 10.07
N LEU A 292 12.16 12.95 8.95
CA LEU A 292 12.88 11.69 8.81
C LEU A 292 14.07 11.63 9.76
N ILE A 293 14.18 10.50 10.47
CA ILE A 293 15.30 10.21 11.37
C ILE A 293 16.14 9.13 10.71
N GLU A 294 17.39 9.43 10.40
CA GLU A 294 18.31 8.43 9.88
C GLU A 294 18.57 7.33 10.92
N LYS A 295 18.46 6.08 10.47
CA LYS A 295 18.85 4.92 11.27
C LYS A 295 20.38 4.99 11.44
N LYS A 296 20.85 5.31 12.66
CA LYS A 296 22.28 5.19 12.99
C LYS A 296 22.75 3.76 12.69
N GLU A 297 23.73 3.61 11.81
CA GLU A 297 24.34 2.31 11.53
C GLU A 297 24.96 1.76 12.82
N LYS A 298 24.74 0.46 13.09
CA LYS A 298 25.52 -0.21 14.13
C LYS A 298 26.95 -0.33 13.62
N PRO A 299 27.97 0.05 14.40
CA PRO A 299 29.34 -0.17 14.00
C PRO A 299 29.55 -1.65 13.71
N ALA A 300 30.15 -1.95 12.56
CA ALA A 300 30.50 -3.31 12.19
C ALA A 300 31.35 -3.94 13.31
N PRO A 301 31.17 -5.23 13.64
CA PRO A 301 32.07 -5.90 14.55
C PRO A 301 33.49 -5.80 14.00
N GLN A 302 34.39 -5.15 14.76
CA GLN A 302 35.80 -5.06 14.41
C GLN A 302 36.32 -6.50 14.33
N SER A 303 36.66 -6.94 13.12
CA SER A 303 37.50 -8.11 12.96
C SER A 303 38.89 -7.75 13.46
N GLU A 304 39.35 -8.43 14.51
CA GLU A 304 40.74 -8.39 14.93
C GLU A 304 41.59 -9.02 13.83
N LEU A 305 42.07 -8.20 12.90
CA LEU A 305 43.19 -8.55 12.03
C LEU A 305 44.46 -7.97 12.65
N ASN A 306 45.09 -8.79 13.48
CA ASN A 306 46.54 -8.75 13.65
C ASN A 306 47.18 -9.08 12.29
N GLU A 307 47.99 -8.19 11.74
CA GLU A 307 49.32 -8.54 11.22
C GLU A 307 50.13 -7.32 10.75
N ALA A 308 51.30 -7.19 11.38
CA ALA A 308 52.62 -6.85 10.86
C ALA A 308 52.79 -5.76 9.78
N ALA A 309 53.59 -4.77 10.16
CA ALA A 309 54.19 -3.74 9.35
C ALA A 309 54.98 -4.26 8.13
N VAL A 310 54.80 -3.61 6.97
CA VAL A 310 55.85 -3.38 5.97
C VAL A 310 55.59 -2.05 5.24
N THR A 311 56.47 -1.08 5.41
CA THR A 311 56.67 0.04 4.47
C THR A 311 57.63 -0.40 3.36
N PRO A 312 57.42 0.04 2.10
CA PRO A 312 58.40 0.99 1.55
C PRO A 312 57.84 2.11 0.63
N GLU A 313 58.60 3.21 0.71
CA GLU A 313 58.84 4.42 -0.10
C GLU A 313 58.07 4.83 -1.39
N PRO A 314 58.11 6.14 -1.74
CA PRO A 314 57.20 6.77 -2.70
C PRO A 314 57.80 6.90 -4.11
N THR A 315 57.02 6.51 -5.12
CA THR A 315 57.31 6.82 -6.54
C THR A 315 56.34 7.83 -7.14
N GLN A 316 56.91 8.66 -8.00
CA GLN A 316 56.45 9.97 -8.48
C GLN A 316 55.18 9.95 -9.34
N LYS A 317 54.41 11.04 -9.24
CA LYS A 317 53.27 11.38 -10.12
C LYS A 317 53.73 11.72 -11.54
N PRO A 318 52.87 11.45 -12.54
CA PRO A 318 52.69 12.37 -13.65
C PRO A 318 51.30 13.00 -13.64
N GLN A 319 51.26 14.33 -13.68
CA GLN A 319 50.09 15.13 -14.00
C GLN A 319 49.55 14.77 -15.39
N LYS A 320 48.23 14.62 -15.54
CA LYS A 320 47.54 14.84 -16.81
C LYS A 320 46.25 15.61 -16.64
N GLN A 321 46.05 16.49 -17.62
CA GLN A 321 45.21 17.67 -17.64
C GLN A 321 43.70 17.39 -17.62
N THR A 322 43.02 18.34 -17.02
CA THR A 322 41.58 18.61 -17.10
C THR A 322 41.11 18.78 -18.55
N LYS A 323 40.02 18.09 -18.90
CA LYS A 323 39.07 18.57 -19.93
C LYS A 323 37.65 18.50 -19.38
N ARG A 324 37.13 19.70 -19.14
CA ARG A 324 35.76 20.03 -18.77
C ARG A 324 34.88 19.80 -20.01
N ASN A 325 33.89 18.92 -19.95
CA ASN A 325 32.79 18.90 -20.91
C ASN A 325 31.48 19.00 -20.13
N GLN A 326 30.89 20.19 -20.18
CA GLN A 326 29.49 20.43 -19.82
C GLN A 326 28.61 19.70 -20.83
N LYS A 327 27.62 18.94 -20.36
CA LYS A 327 26.48 18.55 -21.18
C LYS A 327 25.21 18.79 -20.38
N LYS A 328 24.33 19.55 -21.03
CA LYS A 328 23.08 20.16 -20.58
C LYS A 328 22.06 19.12 -20.11
N GLU A 329 21.32 19.48 -19.07
CA GLU A 329 20.04 18.90 -18.69
C GLU A 329 19.02 19.04 -19.83
N PRO A 330 18.15 18.05 -20.08
CA PRO A 330 16.98 18.23 -20.92
C PRO A 330 15.79 18.71 -20.09
N GLU A 331 15.17 19.79 -20.57
CA GLU A 331 13.86 20.29 -20.14
C GLU A 331 12.77 19.23 -20.34
N VAL A 332 11.85 19.23 -19.38
CA VAL A 332 10.63 18.43 -19.30
C VAL A 332 9.61 18.94 -20.33
N PRO A 333 8.95 18.05 -21.10
CA PRO A 333 7.56 18.21 -21.49
C PRO A 333 6.63 17.62 -20.44
#